data_AF-A0A149VJN0-F1
#
_entry.id   AF-A0A149VJN0-F1
#
_cell.length_a   1.000
_cell.length_b   1.000
_cell.length_c   1.000
_cell.angle_alpha   90.00
_cell.angle_beta   90.00
_cell.angle_gamma   90.00
#
_symmetry.space_group_name_H-M   'P 1'
#
loop_
_entity.id
_entity.type
_entity.pdbx_description
1 polymer ?
#
loop_
_entity_poly.entity_id
_entity_poly.type
_entity_poly.pdbx_seq_one_letter_code
_entity_poly.pdbx_strand_id
1 'polypeptide(L)'
;MAHAVGAGKTFSMAAAVMEQKRLGLISKAVIVVPGHCLAQMAREFLMLYPTARIMVADETNFIKAKRQRFIARAATENWDAIIITHDAFKFIPVEAGFEREMIEDQIVSYETILSGLDGDDRISRKRIERMKEGMESKLEGLAAQKD
;
A
#
# COMPACT_ATOMS: atom_id res chain seq x y z
N MET A 1 -8.81 -12.30 7.49
CA MET A 1 -9.12 -13.00 8.76
C MET A 1 -10.14 -12.17 9.55
N ALA A 2 -11.39 -12.61 9.66
CA ALA A 2 -12.35 -12.01 10.58
C ALA A 2 -12.18 -12.68 11.95
N HIS A 3 -11.47 -12.04 12.87
CA HIS A 3 -11.27 -12.50 14.24
C HIS A 3 -11.59 -11.34 15.19
N ALA A 4 -12.17 -11.65 16.36
CA ALA A 4 -12.46 -10.67 17.41
C ALA A 4 -11.21 -9.87 17.84
N VAL A 5 -11.42 -8.67 18.38
CA VAL A 5 -10.33 -7.87 18.99
C VAL A 5 -9.75 -8.68 20.16
N GLY A 6 -8.42 -8.84 20.23
CA GLY A 6 -7.74 -9.62 21.28
C GLY A 6 -7.44 -11.10 20.96
N ALA A 7 -7.93 -11.66 19.85
CA ALA A 7 -7.75 -13.08 19.51
C ALA A 7 -6.38 -13.46 18.91
N GLY A 8 -5.33 -12.65 19.13
CA GLY A 8 -3.99 -12.95 18.61
C GLY A 8 -3.81 -12.74 17.09
N LYS A 9 -4.60 -11.86 16.46
CA LYS A 9 -4.52 -11.57 15.00
C LYS A 9 -3.08 -11.32 14.52
N THR A 10 -2.30 -10.57 15.29
CA THR A 10 -0.90 -10.30 14.97
C THR A 10 -0.04 -11.55 15.03
N PHE A 11 -0.16 -12.35 16.10
CA PHE A 11 0.59 -13.61 16.25
C PHE A 11 0.24 -14.59 15.14
N SER A 12 -1.04 -14.71 14.78
CA SER A 12 -1.50 -15.54 13.67
C SER A 12 -0.92 -15.06 12.34
N MET A 13 -0.83 -13.74 12.11
CA MET A 13 -0.19 -13.19 10.91
C MET A 13 1.32 -13.49 10.86
N ALA A 14 2.04 -13.26 11.96
CA ALA A 14 3.47 -13.55 12.05
C ALA A 14 3.74 -15.05 11.84
N ALA A 15 2.95 -15.92 12.48
CA ALA A 15 3.05 -17.36 12.32
C ALA A 15 2.76 -17.80 10.87
N ALA A 16 1.72 -17.26 10.24
CA ALA A 16 1.40 -17.58 8.85
C ALA A 16 2.52 -17.18 7.89
N VAL A 17 3.13 -16.00 8.08
CA VAL A 17 4.27 -15.54 7.28
C VAL A 17 5.46 -16.47 7.44
N MET A 18 5.85 -16.77 8.69
CA MET A 18 7.00 -17.62 8.96
C MET A 18 6.77 -19.06 8.49
N GLU A 19 5.55 -19.57 8.60
CA GLU A 19 5.21 -20.91 8.13
C GLU A 19 5.23 -21.00 6.60
N GLN A 20 4.68 -20.02 5.89
CA GLN A 20 4.80 -19.95 4.42
C GLN A 20 6.26 -19.90 3.96
N LYS A 21 7.11 -19.15 4.68
CA LYS A 21 8.55 -19.08 4.38
C LYS A 21 9.25 -20.40 4.68
N ARG A 22 8.93 -21.06 5.81
CA ARG A 22 9.47 -22.38 6.19
C ARG A 22 9.11 -23.46 5.15
N LEU A 23 7.90 -23.39 4.60
CA LEU A 23 7.42 -24.28 3.54
C LEU A 23 7.97 -23.91 2.14
N GLY A 24 8.71 -22.82 2.01
CA GLY A 24 9.25 -22.35 0.72
C GLY A 24 8.21 -21.75 -0.22
N LEU A 25 7.01 -21.42 0.27
CA LEU A 25 5.93 -20.84 -0.54
C LEU A 25 6.18 -19.36 -0.85
N ILE A 26 6.87 -18.67 0.06
CA ILE A 26 7.27 -17.27 -0.11
C ILE A 26 8.75 -17.12 0.23
N SER A 27 9.43 -16.21 -0.43
CA SER A 27 10.81 -15.83 -0.11
C SER A 27 10.87 -14.64 0.86
N LYS A 28 9.87 -13.77 0.81
CA LYS A 28 9.81 -12.48 1.53
C LYS A 28 8.36 -12.03 1.66
N ALA A 29 7.96 -11.67 2.88
CA ALA A 29 6.63 -11.09 3.13
C ALA A 29 6.68 -9.57 3.27
N VAL A 30 5.62 -8.90 2.85
CA VAL A 30 5.35 -7.49 3.19
C VAL A 30 4.05 -7.42 3.97
N ILE A 31 4.09 -6.77 5.13
CA ILE A 31 2.95 -6.58 6.04
C ILE A 31 2.68 -5.09 6.14
N VAL A 32 1.50 -4.66 5.70
CA VAL A 32 1.09 -3.25 5.76
C VAL A 32 0.15 -3.04 6.94
N VAL A 33 0.45 -2.05 7.80
CA VAL A 33 -0.30 -1.77 9.03
C VAL A 33 -0.63 -0.28 9.20
N PRO A 34 -1.63 0.08 10.04
CA PRO A 34 -1.79 1.45 10.50
C PRO A 34 -0.54 1.95 11.24
N GLY A 35 -0.22 3.25 11.13
CA GLY A 35 0.98 3.83 11.74
C GLY A 35 1.11 3.58 13.24
N HIS A 36 0.01 3.76 13.99
CA HIS A 36 -0.02 3.51 15.44
C HIS A 36 0.20 2.03 15.81
N CYS A 37 -0.01 1.10 14.88
CA CYS A 37 0.22 -0.33 15.10
C CYS A 37 1.63 -0.78 14.72
N LEU A 38 2.45 0.05 14.06
CA LEU A 38 3.74 -0.36 13.50
C LEU A 38 4.67 -0.96 14.56
N ALA A 39 4.89 -0.21 15.64
CA ALA A 39 5.76 -0.63 16.73
C ALA A 39 5.19 -1.86 17.45
N GLN A 40 3.87 -1.98 17.57
CA GLN A 40 3.22 -3.13 18.19
C GLN A 40 3.41 -4.39 17.35
N MET A 41 3.15 -4.31 16.05
CA MET A 41 3.35 -5.42 15.10
C MET A 41 4.80 -5.90 15.12
N ALA A 42 5.78 -4.99 15.04
CA ALA A 42 7.19 -5.36 15.08
C ALA A 42 7.60 -6.06 16.39
N ARG A 43 7.12 -5.56 17.54
CA ARG A 43 7.37 -6.17 18.85
C ARG A 43 6.77 -7.56 18.97
N GLU A 44 5.50 -7.73 18.59
CA GLU A 44 4.81 -9.01 18.67
C GLU A 44 5.43 -10.05 17.71
N PHE A 45 5.88 -9.61 16.53
CA PHE A 45 6.60 -10.46 15.58
C PHE A 45 7.90 -11.00 16.18
N LEU A 46 8.74 -10.11 16.74
CA LEU A 46 10.02 -10.52 17.34
C LEU A 46 9.86 -11.25 18.69
N MET A 47 8.74 -11.04 19.39
CA MET A 47 8.42 -11.83 20.58
C MET A 47 8.16 -13.29 20.22
N LEU A 48 7.45 -13.55 19.11
CA LEU A 48 7.16 -14.91 18.64
C LEU A 48 8.36 -15.53 17.90
N TYR A 49 9.10 -14.72 17.15
CA TYR A 49 10.27 -15.15 16.36
C TYR A 49 11.48 -14.24 16.61
N PRO A 50 12.22 -14.43 17.72
CA PRO A 50 13.33 -13.55 18.11
C PRO A 50 14.49 -13.51 17.12
N THR A 51 14.65 -14.55 16.31
CA THR A 51 15.72 -14.67 15.31
C THR A 51 15.30 -14.19 13.92
N ALA A 52 14.05 -13.77 13.73
CA ALA A 52 13.55 -13.31 12.44
C ALA A 52 14.21 -11.99 12.02
N ARG A 53 14.58 -11.91 10.74
CA ARG A 53 15.07 -10.69 10.10
C ARG A 53 13.88 -9.89 9.60
N ILE A 54 13.52 -8.84 10.33
CA ILE A 54 12.46 -7.92 9.92
C ILE A 54 13.00 -6.54 9.54
N MET A 55 12.41 -5.95 8.51
CA MET A 55 12.63 -4.55 8.14
C MET A 55 11.39 -3.75 8.49
N VAL A 56 11.52 -2.66 9.25
CA VAL A 56 10.39 -1.84 9.69
C VAL A 56 10.53 -0.43 9.10
N ALA A 57 9.45 0.12 8.54
CA ALA A 57 9.46 1.49 8.04
C ALA A 57 8.10 2.19 8.15
N ASP A 58 8.19 3.51 8.29
CA ASP A 58 7.09 4.45 8.17
C ASP A 58 7.38 5.46 7.05
N GLU A 59 6.50 6.45 6.90
CA GLU A 59 6.62 7.52 5.93
C GLU A 59 7.92 8.33 6.04
N THR A 60 8.56 8.38 7.21
CA THR A 60 9.83 9.09 7.42
C THR A 60 10.99 8.41 6.69
N ASN A 61 10.90 7.10 6.46
CA ASN A 61 11.84 6.34 5.64
C ASN A 61 11.66 6.61 4.13
N PHE A 62 10.50 7.14 3.72
CA PHE A 62 10.11 7.34 2.33
C PHE A 62 10.27 8.79 1.82
N ILE A 63 10.97 9.64 2.56
CA ILE A 63 11.44 10.92 2.03
C ILE A 63 12.33 10.70 0.80
N LYS A 64 12.27 11.60 -0.20
CA LYS A 64 12.89 11.42 -1.54
C LYS A 64 14.34 10.91 -1.50
N ALA A 65 15.15 11.41 -0.57
CA ALA A 65 16.56 11.02 -0.41
C ALA A 65 16.76 9.60 0.16
N LYS A 66 15.84 9.09 0.98
CA LYS A 66 15.95 7.79 1.67
C LYS A 66 15.17 6.68 0.98
N ARG A 67 14.12 7.04 0.22
CA ARG A 67 13.22 6.09 -0.45
C ARG A 67 13.94 5.11 -1.36
N GLN A 68 14.83 5.59 -2.23
CA GLN A 68 15.56 4.71 -3.17
C GLN A 68 16.42 3.70 -2.43
N ARG A 69 17.08 4.13 -1.35
CA ARG A 69 17.86 3.23 -0.48
C ARG A 69 16.97 2.22 0.21
N PHE A 70 15.81 2.63 0.72
CA PHE A 70 14.85 1.71 1.35
C PHE A 70 14.40 0.62 0.38
N ILE A 71 13.95 1.00 -0.82
CA ILE A 71 13.48 0.07 -1.85
C ILE A 71 14.61 -0.88 -2.28
N ALA A 72 15.81 -0.36 -2.49
CA ALA A 72 16.97 -1.18 -2.84
C ALA A 72 17.22 -2.27 -1.79
N ARG A 73 17.26 -1.90 -0.50
CA ARG A 73 17.45 -2.86 0.60
C ARG A 73 16.29 -3.84 0.74
N ALA A 74 15.06 -3.35 0.58
CA ALA A 74 13.86 -4.18 0.60
C ALA A 74 13.89 -5.23 -0.52
N ALA A 75 14.44 -4.90 -1.70
CA ALA A 75 14.56 -5.80 -2.83
C ALA A 75 15.73 -6.79 -2.69
N THR A 76 16.93 -6.32 -2.33
CA THR A 76 18.17 -7.11 -2.44
C THR A 76 18.53 -7.91 -1.19
N GLU A 77 18.15 -7.45 0.01
CA GLU A 77 18.48 -8.14 1.26
C GLU A 77 17.46 -9.27 1.54
N ASN A 78 17.92 -10.31 2.26
CA ASN A 78 17.08 -11.43 2.67
C ASN A 78 16.36 -11.14 3.98
N TRP A 79 15.13 -10.64 3.85
CA TRP A 79 14.21 -10.36 4.94
C TRP A 79 13.16 -11.46 5.08
N ASP A 80 12.81 -11.81 6.31
CA ASP A 80 11.68 -12.69 6.62
C ASP A 80 10.36 -11.94 6.44
N ALA A 81 10.30 -10.71 6.96
CA ALA A 81 9.16 -9.82 6.77
C ALA A 81 9.61 -8.35 6.66
N ILE A 82 8.89 -7.58 5.86
CA ILE A 82 8.98 -6.12 5.80
C ILE A 82 7.66 -5.59 6.35
N ILE A 83 7.71 -4.80 7.42
CA ILE A 83 6.53 -4.23 8.07
C ILE A 83 6.52 -2.73 7.79
N ILE A 84 5.48 -2.25 7.11
CA ILE A 84 5.38 -0.86 6.68
C ILE A 84 4.03 -0.23 7.03
N THR A 85 4.01 1.10 7.18
CA THR A 85 2.75 1.82 7.37
C THR A 85 1.95 1.92 6.07
N HIS A 86 0.64 2.07 6.16
CA HIS A 86 -0.21 2.40 5.00
C HIS A 86 0.29 3.64 4.25
N ASP A 87 0.77 4.65 4.96
CA ASP A 87 1.26 5.88 4.35
C ASP A 87 2.61 5.68 3.65
N ALA A 88 3.52 4.90 4.24
CA ALA A 88 4.76 4.49 3.59
C ALA A 88 4.51 3.68 2.31
N PHE A 89 3.54 2.77 2.32
CA PHE A 89 3.23 1.89 1.20
C PHE A 89 2.85 2.67 -0.08
N LYS A 90 2.14 3.79 0.07
CA LYS A 90 1.74 4.67 -1.06
C LYS A 90 2.93 5.25 -1.82
N PHE A 91 4.11 5.29 -1.21
CA PHE A 91 5.32 5.82 -1.84
C PHE A 91 6.13 4.77 -2.59
N ILE A 92 5.73 3.49 -2.55
CA ILE A 92 6.33 2.46 -3.39
C ILE A 92 5.87 2.70 -4.83
N PRO A 93 6.79 2.94 -5.78
CA PRO A 93 6.41 3.19 -7.16
C PRO A 93 5.78 1.93 -7.76
N VAL A 94 4.71 2.12 -8.52
CA VAL A 94 4.12 1.08 -9.36
C VAL A 94 4.58 1.26 -10.80
N GLU A 95 4.40 0.24 -11.63
CA GLU A 95 4.69 0.36 -13.04
C GLU A 95 3.81 1.43 -13.69
N ALA A 96 4.39 2.30 -14.53
CA ALA A 96 3.67 3.42 -15.14
C ALA A 96 2.49 2.97 -16.01
N GLY A 97 2.58 1.80 -16.66
CA GLY A 97 1.45 1.24 -17.43
C GLY A 97 0.28 0.88 -16.54
N PHE A 98 0.55 0.20 -15.42
CA PHE A 98 -0.45 -0.14 -14.43
C PHE A 98 -1.05 1.10 -13.75
N GLU A 99 -0.23 2.10 -13.40
CA GLU A 99 -0.75 3.35 -12.81
C GLU A 99 -1.71 4.07 -13.77
N ARG A 100 -1.37 4.07 -15.07
CA ARG A 100 -2.18 4.67 -16.12
C ARG A 100 -3.54 3.98 -16.23
N GLU A 101 -3.54 2.65 -16.37
CA GLU A 101 -4.77 1.85 -16.48
C GLU A 101 -5.67 2.05 -15.26
N MET A 102 -5.10 2.04 -14.05
CA MET A 102 -5.86 2.27 -12.82
C MET A 102 -6.51 3.67 -12.77
N ILE A 103 -5.83 4.71 -13.27
CA ILE A 103 -6.38 6.06 -13.34
C ILE A 103 -7.47 6.16 -14.41
N GLU A 104 -7.25 5.55 -15.58
CA GLU A 104 -8.24 5.49 -16.67
C GLU A 104 -9.53 4.78 -16.19
N ASP A 105 -9.41 3.64 -15.50
CA ASP A 105 -10.55 2.93 -14.91
C ASP A 105 -11.31 3.78 -13.88
N GLN A 106 -10.59 4.55 -13.05
CA GLN A 106 -11.20 5.47 -12.09
C GLN A 106 -11.96 6.62 -12.77
N ILE A 107 -11.44 7.15 -13.88
CA ILE A 107 -12.12 8.18 -14.69
C ILE A 107 -13.42 7.60 -15.26
N VAL A 108 -13.37 6.40 -15.87
CA VAL A 108 -14.55 5.70 -16.40
C VAL A 108 -15.59 5.45 -15.31
N SER A 109 -15.16 5.07 -14.11
CA SER A 109 -16.06 4.93 -12.96
C SER A 109 -16.77 6.24 -12.61
N TYR A 110 -16.07 7.38 -12.64
CA TYR A 110 -16.69 8.68 -12.37
C TYR A 110 -17.67 9.09 -13.47
N GLU A 111 -17.36 8.84 -14.74
CA GLU A 111 -18.27 9.07 -15.87
C GLU A 111 -19.54 8.25 -15.75
N THR A 112 -19.41 6.98 -15.37
CA THR A 112 -20.55 6.10 -15.11
C THR A 112 -21.45 6.67 -14.02
N ILE A 113 -20.86 7.15 -12.91
CA ILE A 113 -21.64 7.77 -11.81
C ILE A 113 -22.33 9.06 -12.29
N LEU A 114 -21.62 9.92 -13.04
CA LEU A 114 -22.18 11.17 -13.58
C LEU A 114 -23.35 10.92 -14.55
N SER A 115 -23.29 9.84 -15.32
CA SER A 115 -24.36 9.44 -16.24
C SER A 115 -25.64 8.97 -15.53
N GLY A 116 -25.49 8.41 -14.32
CA GLY A 116 -26.60 7.90 -13.50
C GLY A 116 -27.15 8.90 -12.48
N LEU A 117 -26.56 10.09 -12.35
CA LEU A 117 -27.04 11.12 -11.43
C LEU A 117 -28.22 11.89 -12.02
N ASP A 118 -29.34 11.90 -11.30
CA ASP A 118 -30.50 12.72 -11.59
C ASP A 118 -30.13 14.22 -11.62
N GLY A 119 -30.83 14.98 -12.47
CA GLY A 119 -30.52 16.39 -12.76
C GLY A 119 -30.61 17.35 -11.56
N ASP A 120 -31.23 16.93 -10.45
CA ASP A 120 -31.45 17.76 -9.26
C ASP A 120 -30.27 17.74 -8.28
N ASP A 121 -29.36 16.78 -8.39
CA ASP A 121 -28.21 16.66 -7.50
C ASP A 121 -26.95 17.40 -8.03
N ARG A 122 -27.11 18.72 -8.23
CA ARG A 122 -26.06 19.60 -8.76
C ARG A 122 -24.80 19.64 -7.90
N ILE A 123 -24.94 19.49 -6.57
CA ILE A 123 -23.82 19.53 -5.63
C ILE A 123 -22.97 18.27 -5.79
N SER A 124 -23.60 17.08 -5.83
CA SER A 124 -22.89 15.82 -6.06
C SER A 124 -22.24 15.79 -7.44
N ARG A 125 -22.94 16.25 -8.49
CA ARG A 125 -22.39 16.33 -9.85
C ARG A 125 -21.11 17.15 -9.91
N LYS A 126 -21.13 18.39 -9.40
CA LYS A 126 -19.96 19.29 -9.40
C LYS A 126 -18.78 18.72 -8.61
N ARG A 127 -19.06 17.99 -7.52
CA ARG A 127 -18.01 17.35 -6.71
C ARG A 127 -17.32 16.22 -7.49
N ILE A 128 -18.09 15.40 -8.20
CA ILE A 128 -17.55 14.28 -8.98
C ILE A 128 -16.80 14.79 -10.22
N GLU A 129 -17.30 15.82 -10.91
CA GLU A 129 -16.60 16.48 -12.02
C GLU A 129 -15.21 16.96 -11.58
N ARG A 130 -15.12 17.64 -10.42
CA ARG A 130 -13.83 18.08 -9.87
C ARG A 130 -12.89 16.92 -9.53
N MET A 131 -13.42 15.79 -9.06
CA MET A 131 -12.61 14.60 -8.79
C MET A 131 -12.10 13.96 -10.09
N LYS A 132 -12.94 13.92 -11.14
CA LYS A 132 -12.56 13.45 -12.47
C LYS A 132 -11.46 14.33 -13.08
N GLU A 133 -11.63 15.65 -13.09
CA GLU A 133 -10.61 16.61 -13.58
C GLU A 133 -9.26 16.43 -12.87
N GLY A 134 -9.27 16.18 -11.55
CA GLY A 134 -8.06 15.90 -10.79
C GLY A 134 -7.34 14.62 -11.23
N MET A 135 -8.08 13.58 -11.61
CA MET A 135 -7.51 12.34 -12.14
C MET A 135 -6.98 12.50 -13.56
N GLU A 136 -7.69 13.24 -14.42
CA GLU A 136 -7.24 13.56 -15.78
C GLU A 136 -5.92 14.33 -15.77
N SER A 137 -5.80 15.35 -14.90
CA SER A 137 -4.54 16.08 -14.72
C SER A 137 -3.39 15.18 -14.24
N LYS A 138 -3.68 14.20 -13.38
CA LYS A 138 -2.70 13.20 -12.95
C LYS A 138 -2.27 12.29 -14.11
N LEU A 139 -3.21 11.87 -14.96
CA LEU A 139 -2.96 11.05 -16.14
C LEU A 139 -2.06 11.76 -17.16
N GLU A 140 -2.34 13.05 -17.43
CA GLU A 140 -1.50 13.89 -18.29
C GLU A 140 -0.08 14.05 -17.73
N GLY A 141 0.05 14.26 -16.42
CA GLY A 141 1.35 14.36 -15.76
C GLY A 141 2.19 13.09 -15.86
N LEU A 142 1.57 11.91 -15.86
CA LEU A 142 2.23 10.62 -16.08
C LEU A 142 2.71 10.44 -17.52
N ALA A 143 1.97 10.97 -18.50
CA ALA A 143 2.36 10.93 -19.91
C ALA A 143 3.57 11.85 -20.19
N ALA A 144 3.59 13.04 -19.59
CA ALA A 144 4.67 14.03 -19.76
C ALA A 144 6.01 13.64 -19.09
N GLN A 145 6.01 12.68 -18.16
CA GLN A 145 7.21 12.23 -17.45
C GLN A 145 8.00 11.16 -18.23
N LYS A 146 7.48 10.72 -19.38
CA LYS A 146 8.05 9.66 -20.24
C LYS A 146 8.72 10.16 -21.52
N ASP A 147 8.72 11.48 -21.77
CA ASP A 147 9.51 12.16 -22.83
C ASP A 147 10.73 12.86 -22.21
#